data_AF-A0A9N7YNV0-F1
#
_entry.id   AF-A0A9N7YNV0-F1
#
_cell.length_a   1.000
_cell.length_b   1.000
_cell.length_c   1.000
_cell.angle_alpha   90.00
_cell.angle_beta   90.00
_cell.angle_gamma   90.00
#
_symmetry.space_group_name_H-M   'P 1'
#
loop_
_entity.id
_entity.type
_entity.pdbx_description
1 polymer ?
#
loop_
_entity_poly.entity_id
_entity_poly.type
_entity_poly.pdbx_seq_one_letter_code
_entity_poly.pdbx_strand_id
1 'polypeptide(L)'
;MDYTLALLVYLLQVLSVCSAAPVTPEVAMMKSKVKWMAEQLVDRLDKDFKYPASLTPADDLNGASSIVTVLDGYNSRISDTIYRVPRVKAEISSLTGYVDQWRRGQCSEWRTKPPMPETRLQSPKDFIHAASIEALMRVKEFLNLLLKNLDQLETC
;
A
#
# COMPACT_ATOMS: atom_id res chain seq x y z
N MET A 1 -54.96 -18.10 13.02
CA MET A 1 -54.37 -17.12 13.96
C MET A 1 -52.90 -16.97 13.56
N ASP A 2 -52.67 -16.54 12.30
CA ASP A 2 -51.39 -16.76 11.58
C ASP A 2 -50.80 -15.47 11.00
N TYR A 3 -51.59 -14.38 10.98
CA TYR A 3 -51.19 -13.10 10.42
C TYR A 3 -50.19 -12.33 11.30
N THR A 4 -50.22 -12.57 12.62
CA THR A 4 -49.29 -11.95 13.58
C THR A 4 -47.88 -12.54 13.48
N LEU A 5 -47.76 -13.84 13.18
CA LEU A 5 -46.47 -14.51 12.98
C LEU A 5 -45.82 -14.09 11.65
N ALA A 6 -46.61 -13.98 10.58
CA ALA A 6 -46.10 -13.53 9.28
C ALA A 6 -45.56 -12.09 9.33
N LEU A 7 -46.21 -11.20 10.10
CA LEU A 7 -45.77 -9.81 10.27
C LEU A 7 -44.45 -9.70 11.03
N LEU A 8 -44.23 -10.54 12.05
CA LEU A 8 -43.00 -10.57 12.85
C LEU A 8 -41.80 -11.07 12.03
N VAL A 9 -42.00 -12.09 11.19
CA VAL A 9 -40.96 -12.59 10.28
C VAL A 9 -40.59 -11.54 9.23
N TYR A 10 -41.56 -10.79 8.71
CA TYR A 10 -41.31 -9.69 7.78
C TYR A 10 -40.53 -8.54 8.43
N LEU A 11 -40.85 -8.17 9.68
CA LEU A 11 -40.13 -7.13 10.43
C LEU A 11 -38.69 -7.52 10.80
N LEU A 12 -38.46 -8.80 11.11
CA LEU A 12 -37.12 -9.33 11.42
C LEU A 12 -36.21 -9.38 10.17
N GLN A 13 -36.77 -9.60 8.98
CA GLN A 13 -36.01 -9.60 7.73
C GLN A 13 -35.58 -8.19 7.28
N VAL A 14 -36.33 -7.14 7.64
CA VAL A 14 -35.94 -5.75 7.34
C VAL A 14 -34.76 -5.28 8.19
N LEU A 15 -34.61 -5.83 9.40
CA LEU A 15 -33.49 -5.51 10.31
C LEU A 15 -32.22 -6.33 10.03
N SER A 16 -32.31 -7.36 9.17
CA SER A 16 -31.19 -8.25 8.84
C SER A 16 -30.35 -7.78 7.65
N VAL A 17 -30.69 -6.65 7.03
CA VAL A 17 -29.95 -6.10 5.89
C VAL A 17 -28.93 -5.10 6.41
N CYS A 18 -27.64 -5.42 6.22
CA CYS A 18 -26.45 -4.59 6.49
C CYS A 18 -25.97 -4.50 7.94
N SER A 19 -25.59 -5.64 8.54
CA SER A 19 -24.48 -5.61 9.50
C SER A 19 -23.16 -5.73 8.73
N ALA A 20 -22.77 -4.67 8.03
CA ALA A 20 -21.35 -4.44 7.81
C ALA A 20 -20.81 -3.92 9.15
N ALA A 21 -19.84 -4.62 9.75
CA ALA A 21 -19.20 -4.13 10.96
C ALA A 21 -18.73 -2.69 10.72
N PRO A 22 -19.09 -1.73 11.58
CA PRO A 22 -18.71 -0.33 11.37
C PRO A 22 -17.18 -0.24 11.30
N VAL A 23 -16.68 0.28 10.17
CA VAL A 23 -15.25 0.61 10.01
C VAL A 23 -14.86 1.48 11.19
N THR A 24 -13.88 1.04 11.98
CA THR A 24 -13.47 1.83 13.15
C THR A 24 -12.96 3.20 12.68
N PRO A 25 -13.19 4.27 13.45
CA PRO A 25 -12.69 5.60 13.09
C PRO A 25 -11.19 5.62 12.79
N GLU A 26 -10.42 4.76 13.48
CA GLU A 26 -8.99 4.57 13.27
C GLU A 26 -8.64 4.01 11.89
N VAL A 27 -9.35 2.97 11.43
CA VAL A 27 -9.16 2.38 10.09
C VAL A 27 -9.48 3.41 9.00
N ALA A 28 -10.57 4.16 9.15
CA ALA A 28 -10.96 5.19 8.19
C ALA A 28 -9.91 6.33 8.11
N MET A 29 -9.41 6.77 9.27
CA MET A 29 -8.35 7.77 9.36
C MET A 29 -7.05 7.26 8.73
N MET A 30 -6.68 6.00 9.01
CA MET A 30 -5.54 5.35 8.40
C MET A 30 -5.64 5.32 6.88
N LYS A 31 -6.76 4.82 6.32
CA LYS A 31 -6.95 4.75 4.86
C LYS A 31 -6.88 6.12 4.22
N SER A 32 -7.49 7.13 4.84
CA SER A 32 -7.48 8.51 4.34
C SER A 32 -6.05 9.09 4.31
N LYS A 33 -5.25 8.83 5.35
CA LYS A 33 -3.86 9.29 5.41
C LYS A 33 -2.97 8.54 4.41
N VAL A 34 -3.10 7.22 4.28
CA VAL A 34 -2.37 6.44 3.26
C VAL A 34 -2.73 6.92 1.87
N LYS A 35 -4.03 7.11 1.58
CA LYS A 35 -4.52 7.65 0.31
C LYS A 35 -3.86 8.99 -0.01
N TRP A 36 -3.94 9.95 0.93
CA TRP A 36 -3.35 11.27 0.72
C TRP A 36 -1.84 11.20 0.45
N MET A 37 -1.09 10.42 1.21
CA MET A 37 0.36 10.25 1.01
C MET A 37 0.68 9.61 -0.34
N ALA A 38 -0.09 8.59 -0.74
CA ALA A 38 0.08 7.90 -2.01
C ALA A 38 -0.26 8.81 -3.21
N GLU A 39 -1.35 9.58 -3.16
CA GLU A 39 -1.72 10.55 -4.19
C GLU A 39 -0.61 11.61 -4.36
N GLN A 40 -0.12 12.20 -3.27
CA GLN A 40 0.96 13.19 -3.32
C GLN A 40 2.25 12.61 -3.93
N LEU A 41 2.56 11.35 -3.64
CA LEU A 41 3.73 10.68 -4.17
C LEU A 41 3.57 10.34 -5.66
N VAL A 42 2.38 9.89 -6.10
CA VAL A 42 2.08 9.67 -7.52
C VAL A 42 2.17 10.97 -8.30
N ASP A 43 1.54 12.04 -7.84
CA ASP A 43 1.58 13.36 -8.48
C ASP A 43 3.03 13.85 -8.66
N ARG A 44 3.88 13.58 -7.68
CA ARG A 44 5.30 13.91 -7.78
C ARG A 44 6.03 13.08 -8.80
N LEU A 45 5.81 11.77 -8.78
CA LEU A 45 6.43 10.86 -9.73
C LEU A 45 6.06 11.26 -11.16
N ASP A 46 4.81 11.64 -11.40
CA ASP A 46 4.35 12.15 -12.70
C ASP A 46 5.00 13.47 -13.12
N LYS A 47 5.20 14.38 -12.17
CA LYS A 47 5.82 15.68 -12.44
C LYS A 47 7.31 15.58 -12.70
N ASP A 48 8.01 14.79 -11.89
CA ASP A 48 9.47 14.74 -11.86
C ASP A 48 10.06 13.66 -12.78
N PHE A 49 9.28 12.62 -13.12
CA PHE A 49 9.74 11.43 -13.82
C PHE A 49 8.74 11.00 -14.91
N LYS A 50 8.85 11.60 -16.10
CA LYS A 50 8.02 11.25 -17.25
C LYS A 50 8.57 10.01 -17.95
N TYR A 51 8.15 8.83 -17.51
CA TYR A 51 8.50 7.56 -18.14
C TYR A 51 7.25 6.80 -18.60
N PRO A 52 7.35 6.03 -19.71
CA PRO A 52 6.26 5.14 -20.12
C PRO A 52 5.99 4.11 -19.02
N ALA A 53 4.74 3.64 -18.92
CA ALA A 53 4.39 2.58 -17.98
C ALA A 53 5.26 1.33 -18.22
N SER A 54 5.61 0.64 -17.14
CA SER A 54 6.35 -0.62 -17.24
C SER A 54 5.45 -1.68 -17.88
N LEU A 55 6.06 -2.56 -18.69
CA LEU A 55 5.34 -3.67 -19.36
C LEU A 55 5.13 -4.88 -18.44
N THR A 56 5.69 -4.81 -17.25
CA THR A 56 5.71 -5.87 -16.24
C THR A 56 4.61 -5.62 -15.21
N PRO A 57 3.85 -6.64 -14.77
CA PRO A 57 2.79 -6.49 -13.78
C PRO A 57 3.32 -5.90 -12.47
N ALA A 58 2.53 -5.01 -11.85
CA ALA A 58 2.81 -4.53 -10.50
C ALA A 58 2.84 -5.71 -9.51
N ASP A 59 3.64 -5.60 -8.45
CA ASP A 59 3.65 -6.60 -7.39
C ASP A 59 2.29 -6.70 -6.68
N ASP A 60 1.97 -7.90 -6.20
CA ASP A 60 0.69 -8.18 -5.58
C ASP A 60 0.50 -7.43 -4.25
N LEU A 61 -0.70 -6.85 -4.08
CA LEU A 61 -1.16 -6.36 -2.79
C LEU A 61 -1.75 -7.52 -2.00
N ASN A 62 -1.01 -7.95 -0.98
CA ASN A 62 -1.44 -8.99 -0.06
C ASN A 62 -1.22 -8.53 1.38
N GLY A 63 -2.03 -7.57 1.82
CA GLY A 63 -1.94 -7.03 3.18
C GLY A 63 -0.89 -5.94 3.41
N ALA A 64 -0.98 -5.31 4.58
CA ALA A 64 -0.08 -4.27 5.06
C ALA A 64 1.38 -4.73 5.14
N SER A 65 1.62 -6.03 5.41
CA SER A 65 2.98 -6.61 5.44
C SER A 65 3.64 -6.64 4.06
N SER A 66 2.88 -7.06 3.03
CA SER A 66 3.37 -7.03 1.64
C SER A 66 3.64 -5.60 1.19
N ILE A 67 2.73 -4.67 1.50
CA ILE A 67 2.89 -3.24 1.17
C ILE A 67 4.19 -2.67 1.70
N VAL A 68 4.51 -2.92 2.97
CA VAL A 68 5.75 -2.47 3.60
C VAL A 68 6.97 -3.07 2.89
N THR A 69 6.93 -4.38 2.64
CA THR A 69 8.06 -5.11 2.02
C THR A 69 8.35 -4.63 0.60
N VAL A 70 7.31 -4.44 -0.21
CA VAL A 70 7.43 -3.99 -1.60
C VAL A 70 7.95 -2.55 -1.67
N LEU A 71 7.37 -1.63 -0.90
CA LEU A 71 7.80 -0.22 -0.90
C LEU A 71 9.25 -0.07 -0.40
N ASP A 72 9.63 -0.76 0.68
CA ASP A 72 11.01 -0.75 1.19
C ASP A 72 11.99 -1.36 0.18
N GLY A 73 11.59 -2.47 -0.45
CA GLY A 73 12.34 -3.14 -1.51
C GLY A 73 12.63 -2.21 -2.69
N TYR A 74 11.64 -1.50 -3.21
CA TYR A 74 11.88 -0.52 -4.27
C TYR A 74 12.70 0.67 -3.81
N ASN A 75 12.44 1.21 -2.61
CA ASN A 75 13.18 2.33 -2.06
C ASN A 75 14.69 2.04 -1.95
N SER A 76 15.05 0.80 -1.62
CA SER A 76 16.44 0.34 -1.54
C SER A 76 17.17 0.29 -2.90
N ARG A 77 16.42 0.12 -4.00
CA ARG A 77 16.96 0.05 -5.38
C ARG A 77 17.11 1.41 -6.04
N ILE A 78 16.46 2.44 -5.49
CA ILE A 78 16.51 3.80 -6.02
C ILE A 78 17.82 4.48 -5.58
N SER A 79 18.64 4.87 -6.55
CA SER A 79 19.92 5.56 -6.35
C SER A 79 19.74 7.01 -5.92
N ASP A 80 20.43 7.42 -4.85
CA ASP A 80 20.42 8.80 -4.35
C ASP A 80 21.09 9.81 -5.30
N THR A 81 21.78 9.34 -6.33
CA THR A 81 22.54 10.18 -7.28
C THR A 81 21.66 10.89 -8.31
N ILE A 82 20.40 10.49 -8.45
CA ILE A 82 19.46 11.09 -9.41
C ILE A 82 18.84 12.34 -8.79
N TYR A 83 18.79 13.44 -9.56
CA TYR A 83 18.18 14.69 -9.11
C TYR A 83 16.72 14.48 -8.68
N ARG A 84 16.29 15.11 -7.56
CA ARG A 84 14.96 14.99 -6.91
C ARG A 84 14.60 13.66 -6.26
N VAL A 85 15.36 12.60 -6.51
CA VAL A 85 15.14 11.29 -5.89
C VAL A 85 15.20 11.29 -4.36
N PRO A 86 16.12 12.00 -3.67
CA PRO A 86 16.17 11.99 -2.21
C PRO A 86 14.83 12.38 -1.56
N ARG A 87 14.09 13.30 -2.19
CA ARG A 87 12.77 13.73 -1.71
C ARG A 87 11.71 12.64 -1.91
N VAL A 88 11.75 11.94 -3.05
CA VAL A 88 10.85 10.81 -3.34
C VAL A 88 11.12 9.66 -2.37
N LYS A 89 12.38 9.29 -2.14
CA LYS A 89 12.74 8.23 -1.17
C LYS A 89 12.28 8.55 0.24
N ALA A 90 12.40 9.81 0.67
CA ALA A 90 11.89 10.24 1.97
C ALA A 90 10.37 10.08 2.09
N GLU A 91 9.63 10.35 1.01
CA GLU A 91 8.17 10.18 0.97
C GLU A 91 7.77 8.70 0.92
N ILE A 92 8.48 7.86 0.16
CA ILE A 92 8.31 6.40 0.19
C ILE A 92 8.55 5.88 1.61
N SER A 93 9.66 6.28 2.26
CA SER A 93 9.97 5.90 3.64
C SER A 93 8.91 6.37 4.63
N SER A 94 8.37 7.58 4.44
CA SER A 94 7.31 8.13 5.29
C SER A 94 6.02 7.30 5.18
N LEU A 95 5.59 7.00 3.95
CA LEU A 95 4.41 6.15 3.70
C LEU A 95 4.62 4.74 4.26
N THR A 96 5.77 4.12 3.95
CA THR A 96 6.15 2.79 4.43
C THR A 96 6.14 2.72 5.95
N GLY A 97 6.75 3.72 6.61
CA GLY A 97 6.80 3.81 8.06
C GLY A 97 5.42 3.99 8.70
N TYR A 98 4.52 4.76 8.06
CA TYR A 98 3.15 4.92 8.53
C TYR A 98 2.36 3.60 8.46
N VAL A 99 2.46 2.87 7.35
CA VAL A 99 1.81 1.56 7.18
C VAL A 99 2.40 0.52 8.14
N ASP A 100 3.72 0.49 8.34
CA ASP A 100 4.37 -0.42 9.28
C ASP A 100 3.95 -0.14 10.72
N GLN A 101 3.86 1.13 11.12
CA GLN A 101 3.37 1.52 12.43
C GLN A 101 1.93 1.04 12.66
N TRP A 102 1.05 1.26 11.68
CA TRP A 102 -0.33 0.80 11.74
C TRP A 102 -0.41 -0.73 11.89
N ARG A 103 0.27 -1.46 11.00
CA ARG A 103 0.33 -2.93 11.00
C ARG A 103 0.75 -3.47 12.36
N ARG A 104 1.80 -2.90 12.97
CA ARG A 104 2.28 -3.35 14.29
C ARG A 104 1.27 -3.15 15.43
N GLY A 105 0.35 -2.20 15.28
CA GLY A 105 -0.72 -1.96 16.26
C GLY A 105 -1.93 -2.89 16.10
N GLN A 106 -2.21 -3.35 14.88
CA GLN A 106 -3.44 -4.09 14.55
C GLN A 106 -3.22 -5.58 14.28
N CYS A 107 -2.05 -5.96 13.77
CA CYS A 107 -1.72 -7.35 13.47
C CYS A 107 -1.12 -8.02 14.70
N SER A 108 -1.80 -9.04 15.22
CA SER A 108 -1.26 -9.92 16.26
C SER A 108 -0.28 -10.92 15.66
N GLU A 109 0.82 -10.45 15.07
CA GLU A 109 1.89 -11.35 14.60
C GLU A 109 3.29 -10.96 15.05
N TRP A 110 3.97 -12.01 15.50
CA TRP A 110 5.29 -12.07 16.08
C TRP A 110 6.36 -11.55 15.12
N ARG A 111 7.39 -10.92 15.71
CA ARG A 111 8.67 -10.73 15.03
C ARG A 111 9.28 -12.09 14.67
N THR A 112 9.02 -12.57 13.46
CA THR A 112 10.01 -13.34 12.74
C THR A 112 10.46 -12.47 11.59
N LYS A 113 11.57 -11.77 11.81
CA LYS A 113 12.36 -11.22 10.72
C LYS A 113 13.17 -12.42 10.21
N PRO A 114 12.87 -13.06 9.06
CA PRO A 114 13.99 -13.62 8.33
C PRO A 114 14.87 -12.43 7.97
N PRO A 115 16.20 -12.50 8.13
CA PRO A 115 17.05 -11.55 7.44
C PRO A 115 16.69 -11.72 5.95
N MET A 116 15.95 -10.77 5.40
CA MET A 116 15.82 -10.66 3.96
C MET A 116 17.28 -10.54 3.51
N PRO A 117 17.78 -11.47 2.67
CA PRO A 117 19.11 -11.28 2.13
C PRO A 117 19.04 -9.90 1.47
N GLU A 118 19.84 -8.96 1.95
CA GLU A 118 20.18 -7.73 1.24
C GLU A 118 20.84 -8.20 -0.05
N THR A 119 20.02 -8.66 -0.99
CA THR A 119 20.43 -8.90 -2.35
C THR A 119 20.43 -7.50 -2.93
N ARG A 120 21.44 -6.71 -2.52
CA ARG A 120 21.95 -5.63 -3.33
C ARG A 120 22.36 -6.34 -4.60
N LEU A 121 21.45 -6.41 -5.57
CA LEU A 121 21.83 -6.66 -6.94
C LEU A 121 22.84 -5.55 -7.21
N GLN A 122 24.12 -5.88 -7.15
CA GLN A 122 25.19 -5.00 -7.61
C GLN A 122 24.99 -4.94 -9.12
N SER A 123 24.09 -4.06 -9.54
CA SER A 123 23.97 -3.72 -10.94
C SER A 123 25.32 -3.13 -11.34
N PRO A 124 25.87 -3.53 -12.50
CA PRO A 124 27.03 -2.85 -13.05
C PRO A 124 26.76 -1.34 -13.04
N LYS A 125 27.78 -0.52 -12.76
CA LYS A 125 27.62 0.95 -12.57
C LYS A 125 26.79 1.63 -13.67
N ASP A 126 26.84 1.07 -14.88
CA ASP A 126 26.12 1.55 -16.08
C ASP A 126 24.60 1.33 -16.03
N PHE A 127 24.10 0.43 -15.18
CA PHE A 127 22.67 0.12 -15.04
C PHE A 127 22.03 0.71 -13.78
N ILE A 128 22.78 1.39 -12.91
CA ILE A 128 22.25 1.95 -11.66
C ILE A 128 21.11 2.95 -11.95
N HIS A 129 21.27 3.78 -12.98
CA HIS A 129 20.25 4.78 -13.34
C HIS A 129 19.02 4.11 -13.97
N ALA A 130 19.22 3.12 -14.84
CA ALA A 130 18.13 2.35 -15.43
C ALA A 130 17.32 1.59 -14.36
N ALA A 131 18.00 0.88 -13.44
CA ALA A 131 17.36 0.17 -12.34
C ALA A 131 16.62 1.12 -11.37
N SER A 132 17.17 2.33 -11.16
CA SER A 132 16.50 3.35 -10.34
C SER A 132 15.25 3.90 -11.01
N ILE A 133 15.30 4.15 -12.32
CA ILE A 133 14.14 4.59 -13.12
C ILE A 133 13.07 3.50 -13.11
N GLU A 134 13.45 2.24 -13.31
CA GLU A 134 12.55 1.10 -13.22
C GLU A 134 11.88 1.05 -11.84
N ALA A 135 12.65 1.13 -10.75
CA ALA A 135 12.11 1.12 -9.40
C ALA A 135 11.13 2.29 -9.15
N LEU A 136 11.41 3.50 -9.65
CA LEU A 136 10.49 4.65 -9.55
C LEU A 136 9.17 4.40 -10.30
N MET A 137 9.23 3.82 -11.51
CA MET A 137 8.03 3.44 -12.26
C MET A 137 7.22 2.39 -11.52
N ARG A 138 7.88 1.38 -10.95
CA ARG A 138 7.20 0.33 -10.17
C ARG A 138 6.54 0.88 -8.91
N VAL A 139 7.19 1.81 -8.20
CA VAL A 139 6.57 2.51 -7.07
C VAL A 139 5.29 3.20 -7.53
N LYS A 140 5.32 3.94 -8.65
CA LYS A 140 4.12 4.60 -9.18
C LYS A 140 3.00 3.59 -9.47
N GLU A 141 3.30 2.48 -10.13
CA GLU A 141 2.31 1.44 -10.44
C GLU A 141 1.72 0.82 -9.18
N PHE A 142 2.58 0.49 -8.21
CA PHE A 142 2.18 -0.09 -6.94
C PHE A 142 1.30 0.86 -6.12
N LEU A 143 1.63 2.16 -6.10
CA LEU A 143 0.80 3.17 -5.43
C LEU A 143 -0.57 3.31 -6.09
N ASN A 144 -0.63 3.26 -7.42
CA ASN A 144 -1.92 3.27 -8.15
C ASN A 144 -2.75 2.02 -7.85
N LEU A 145 -2.10 0.87 -7.69
CA LEU A 145 -2.77 -0.36 -7.27
C LEU A 145 -3.28 -0.22 -5.82
N LEU A 146 -2.47 0.35 -4.92
CA LEU A 146 -2.84 0.58 -3.51
C LEU A 146 -4.03 1.52 -3.38
N LEU A 147 -4.05 2.60 -4.15
CA LEU A 147 -5.15 3.57 -4.18
C LEU A 147 -6.49 2.93 -4.58
N LYS A 148 -6.46 1.88 -5.41
CA LYS A 148 -7.65 1.11 -5.82
C LYS A 148 -8.07 0.06 -4.79
N ASN A 149 -7.19 -0.32 -3.87
CA ASN A 149 -7.37 -1.46 -2.97
C ASN A 149 -6.98 -1.11 -1.52
N LEU A 150 -7.39 0.06 -1.03
CA LEU A 150 -7.06 0.51 0.34
C LEU A 150 -7.56 -0.44 1.44
N ASP A 151 -8.54 -1.29 1.15
CA ASP A 151 -9.02 -2.32 2.08
C ASP A 151 -7.95 -3.38 2.40
N GLN A 152 -6.93 -3.53 1.54
CA GLN A 152 -5.76 -4.38 1.81
C GLN A 152 -4.96 -3.92 3.03
N LEU A 153 -5.11 -2.67 3.47
CA LEU A 153 -4.44 -2.15 4.67
C LEU A 153 -4.99 -2.74 5.99
N GLU A 154 -6.16 -3.37 5.93
CA GLU A 154 -6.75 -4.10 7.06
C GLU A 154 -6.25 -5.55 7.13
N THR A 155 -5.69 -6.06 6.04
CA THR A 155 -5.17 -7.43 5.98
C THR A 155 -3.75 -7.48 6.52
N CYS A 156 -3.51 -8.40 7.44
CA CYS A 156 -2.19 -8.87 7.85
C CYS A 156 -1.84 -10.06 6.96
#